data_AF-A0A2E1BGM2-F1
#
_entry.id   AF-A0A2E1BGM2-F1
#
_cell.length_a   1.000
_cell.length_b   1.000
_cell.length_c   1.000
_cell.angle_alpha   90.00
_cell.angle_beta   90.00
_cell.angle_gamma   90.00
#
_symmetry.space_group_name_H-M   'P 1'
#
loop_
_entity.id
_entity.type
_entity.pdbx_description
1 polymer ?
#
loop_
_entity_poly.entity_id
_entity_poly.type
_entity_poly.pdbx_seq_one_letter_code
_entity_poly.pdbx_strand_id
1 'polypeptide(L)'
;MKKTSFIKSGDKELAIHGDYLRFKDDESIKDIVINKITSISVENINDQYSKLIWAALGFFTSIISWYLLEESIFSTIISILSLIGAVVFFISYFLLSLYRKFTIKTARIDIFLEFSSLDNHKILEFKKTLLERMNSYNSK
;
A
#
# COMPACT_ATOMS: atom_id res chain seq x y z
N MET A 1 -19.15 26.27 7.88
CA MET A 1 -17.83 25.74 8.30
C MET A 1 -17.26 24.90 7.17
N LYS A 2 -16.06 25.22 6.63
CA LYS A 2 -15.41 24.38 5.60
C LYS A 2 -15.12 23.01 6.25
N LYS A 3 -15.71 21.92 5.73
CA LYS A 3 -15.38 20.54 6.14
C LYS A 3 -13.86 20.37 6.05
N THR A 4 -13.20 20.24 7.19
CA THR A 4 -11.82 19.77 7.27
C THR A 4 -11.86 18.27 7.04
N SER A 5 -11.63 17.84 5.80
CA SER A 5 -11.35 16.45 5.51
C SER A 5 -9.96 16.14 6.06
N PHE A 6 -9.86 15.13 6.92
CA PHE A 6 -8.59 14.63 7.44
C PHE A 6 -8.58 13.11 7.34
N ILE A 7 -7.38 12.55 7.16
CA ILE A 7 -7.12 11.12 7.15
C ILE A 7 -5.93 10.87 8.06
N LYS A 8 -6.00 9.81 8.85
CA LYS A 8 -4.95 9.37 9.77
C LYS A 8 -4.65 7.90 9.47
N SER A 9 -3.37 7.55 9.43
CA SER A 9 -2.94 6.15 9.38
C SER A 9 -1.66 5.98 10.17
N GLY A 10 -1.73 5.20 11.25
CA GLY A 10 -0.66 5.15 12.26
C GLY A 10 -0.37 6.54 12.80
N ASP A 11 0.90 6.92 12.77
CA ASP A 11 1.40 8.21 13.23
C ASP A 11 1.38 9.31 12.16
N LYS A 12 1.01 8.95 10.93
CA LYS A 12 0.90 9.88 9.81
C LYS A 12 -0.52 10.44 9.71
N GLU A 13 -0.60 11.76 9.57
CA GLU A 13 -1.87 12.48 9.41
C GLU A 13 -1.81 13.41 8.20
N LEU A 14 -2.90 13.44 7.42
CA LEU A 14 -3.10 14.37 6.32
C LEU A 14 -4.39 15.15 6.55
N ALA A 15 -4.30 16.47 6.51
CA ALA A 15 -5.45 17.35 6.69
C ALA A 15 -5.44 18.47 5.65
N ILE A 16 -6.63 18.81 5.14
CA ILE A 16 -6.76 19.99 4.27
C ILE A 16 -7.08 21.20 5.16
N HIS A 17 -6.14 22.15 5.22
CA HIS A 17 -6.25 23.37 6.02
C HIS A 17 -6.13 24.62 5.13
N GLY A 18 -7.27 25.25 4.82
CA GLY A 18 -7.31 26.40 3.93
C GLY A 18 -6.75 26.05 2.54
N ASP A 19 -5.69 26.75 2.15
CA ASP A 19 -5.05 26.61 0.83
C ASP A 19 -3.87 25.61 0.85
N TYR A 20 -3.68 24.95 2.00
CA TYR A 20 -2.59 24.05 2.29
C TYR A 20 -3.10 22.63 2.60
N LEU A 21 -2.31 21.66 2.20
CA LEU A 21 -2.34 20.29 2.66
C LEU A 21 -1.30 20.16 3.77
N ARG A 22 -1.75 19.90 4.98
CA ARG A 22 -0.89 19.63 6.14
C ARG A 22 -0.62 18.14 6.23
N PHE A 23 0.64 17.76 6.15
CA PHE A 23 1.13 16.41 6.41
C PHE A 23 1.89 16.40 7.73
N LYS A 24 1.47 15.56 8.67
CA LYS A 24 2.19 15.31 9.91
C LYS A 24 2.76 13.90 9.84
N ASP A 25 4.05 13.80 10.07
CA ASP A 25 4.82 12.58 10.26
C ASP A 25 5.33 12.55 11.71
N ASP A 26 5.89 11.42 12.16
CA ASP A 26 6.39 11.22 13.53
C ASP A 26 7.30 12.37 14.01
N GLU A 27 8.13 12.89 13.11
CA GLU A 27 9.17 13.88 13.46
C GLU A 27 8.84 15.31 12.99
N SER A 28 7.87 15.49 12.08
CA SER A 28 7.68 16.80 11.45
C SER A 28 6.28 17.08 10.91
N ILE A 29 5.91 18.36 10.91
CA ILE A 29 4.72 18.87 10.22
C ILE A 29 5.19 19.60 8.96
N LYS A 30 4.65 19.22 7.81
CA LYS A 30 4.92 19.81 6.49
C LYS A 30 3.63 20.39 5.92
N ASP A 31 3.64 21.67 5.62
CA ASP A 31 2.52 22.35 4.94
C ASP A 31 2.85 22.51 3.46
N ILE A 32 1.98 21.98 2.60
CA ILE A 32 2.16 21.92 1.15
C ILE A 32 1.02 22.71 0.49
N VAL A 33 1.36 23.69 -0.35
CA VAL A 33 0.37 24.46 -1.10
C VAL A 33 -0.36 23.52 -2.09
N ILE A 34 -1.69 23.51 -2.06
CA ILE A 34 -2.50 22.59 -2.88
C ILE A 34 -2.20 22.76 -4.38
N ASN A 35 -1.96 23.99 -4.83
CA ASN A 35 -1.62 24.30 -6.23
C ASN A 35 -0.28 23.69 -6.70
N LYS A 36 0.58 23.25 -5.78
CA LYS A 36 1.88 22.62 -6.12
C LYS A 36 1.79 21.08 -6.23
N ILE A 37 0.61 20.51 -6.02
CA ILE A 37 0.36 19.09 -6.18
C ILE A 37 0.26 18.79 -7.67
N THR A 38 1.08 17.86 -8.17
CA THR A 38 1.12 17.51 -9.60
C THR A 38 0.25 16.30 -9.90
N SER A 39 0.18 15.33 -8.98
CA SER A 39 -0.69 14.16 -9.14
C SER A 39 -1.03 13.51 -7.81
N ILE A 40 -2.16 12.79 -7.80
CA ILE A 40 -2.64 12.03 -6.64
C ILE A 40 -3.01 10.63 -7.11
N SER A 41 -2.36 9.61 -6.58
CA SER A 41 -2.64 8.20 -6.88
C SER A 41 -2.95 7.39 -5.63
N VAL A 42 -3.76 6.35 -5.82
CA VAL A 42 -4.00 5.30 -4.83
C VAL A 42 -3.60 4.01 -5.51
N GLU A 43 -2.53 3.40 -5.05
CA GLU A 43 -1.94 2.20 -5.63
C GLU A 43 -1.96 1.09 -4.59
N ASN A 44 -1.96 -0.16 -5.05
CA ASN A 44 -1.69 -1.27 -4.14
C ASN A 44 -0.20 -1.26 -3.78
N ILE A 45 0.18 -1.85 -2.66
CA ILE A 45 1.60 -1.93 -2.31
C ILE A 45 2.32 -2.75 -3.38
N ASN A 46 3.41 -2.20 -3.92
CA ASN A 46 4.24 -2.90 -4.89
C ASN A 46 4.78 -4.20 -4.29
N ASP A 47 5.02 -5.20 -5.15
CA ASP A 47 5.60 -6.50 -4.77
C ASP A 47 4.62 -7.52 -4.13
N GLN A 48 3.33 -7.21 -3.99
CA GLN A 48 2.33 -8.19 -3.52
C GLN A 48 2.28 -9.43 -4.43
N TYR A 49 2.12 -9.25 -5.74
CA TYR A 49 1.96 -10.37 -6.68
C TYR A 49 3.20 -11.26 -6.77
N SER A 50 4.40 -10.72 -6.55
CA SER A 50 5.62 -11.55 -6.53
C SER A 50 5.58 -12.56 -5.38
N LYS A 51 5.07 -12.16 -4.20
CA LYS A 51 4.88 -13.08 -3.06
C LYS A 51 3.90 -14.20 -3.40
N LEU A 52 2.82 -13.91 -4.13
CA LEU A 52 1.88 -14.94 -4.57
C LEU A 52 2.53 -15.93 -5.55
N ILE A 53 3.36 -15.45 -6.48
CA ILE A 53 4.11 -16.29 -7.42
C ILE A 53 5.07 -17.20 -6.66
N TRP A 54 5.83 -16.67 -5.69
CA TRP A 54 6.72 -17.47 -4.85
C TRP A 54 5.98 -18.48 -3.99
N ALA A 55 4.80 -18.12 -3.47
CA ALA A 55 3.93 -19.04 -2.75
C ALA A 55 3.50 -20.22 -3.62
N ALA A 56 3.02 -19.93 -4.83
CA ALA A 56 2.62 -20.95 -5.80
C ALA A 56 3.81 -21.85 -6.18
N LEU A 57 4.98 -21.27 -6.45
CA LEU A 57 6.20 -22.01 -6.78
C LEU A 57 6.59 -22.97 -5.65
N GLY A 58 6.63 -22.51 -4.40
CA GLY A 58 6.95 -23.35 -3.24
C GLY A 58 5.93 -24.49 -3.07
N PHE A 59 4.64 -24.21 -3.28
CA PHE A 59 3.59 -25.20 -3.19
C PHE A 59 3.72 -26.29 -4.25
N PHE A 60 3.91 -25.92 -5.52
CA PHE A 60 4.12 -26.88 -6.60
C PHE A 60 5.40 -27.69 -6.40
N THR A 61 6.49 -27.05 -5.94
CA THR A 61 7.74 -27.74 -5.63
C THR A 61 7.56 -28.76 -4.52
N SER A 62 6.73 -28.45 -3.51
CA SER A 62 6.38 -29.39 -2.44
C SER A 62 5.62 -30.60 -2.97
N ILE A 63 4.61 -30.40 -3.82
CA ILE A 63 3.83 -31.49 -4.45
C ILE A 63 4.74 -32.37 -5.31
N ILE A 64 5.57 -31.77 -6.16
CA ILE A 64 6.50 -32.51 -7.02
C ILE A 64 7.48 -33.32 -6.16
N SER A 65 8.00 -32.72 -5.10
CA SER A 65 8.95 -33.40 -4.21
C SER A 65 8.32 -34.52 -3.39
N TRP A 66 7.03 -34.41 -3.09
CA TRP A 66 6.32 -35.46 -2.36
C TRP A 66 5.86 -36.60 -3.26
N TYR A 67 5.35 -36.29 -4.46
CA TYR A 67 4.63 -37.25 -5.30
C TYR A 67 5.44 -37.81 -6.47
N LEU A 68 6.35 -37.02 -7.04
CA LEU A 68 7.09 -37.38 -8.26
C LEU A 68 8.53 -37.82 -7.99
N LEU A 69 9.11 -37.42 -6.86
CA LEU A 69 10.44 -37.85 -6.44
C LEU A 69 10.33 -39.15 -5.63
N GLU A 70 11.33 -40.04 -5.76
CA GLU A 70 11.41 -41.26 -4.97
C GLU A 70 11.30 -40.94 -3.46
N GLU A 71 10.66 -41.83 -2.71
CA GLU A 71 10.53 -41.73 -1.26
C GLU A 71 11.91 -41.80 -0.60
N SER A 72 12.51 -40.63 -0.42
CA SER A 72 13.82 -40.46 0.16
C SER A 72 13.73 -39.38 1.24
N ILE A 73 14.64 -39.46 2.21
CA ILE A 73 14.75 -38.44 3.26
C ILE A 73 14.98 -37.06 2.61
N PHE A 74 15.73 -37.02 1.52
CA PHE A 74 16.03 -35.79 0.79
C PHE A 74 14.79 -35.19 0.12
N SER A 75 14.00 -35.98 -0.60
CA SER A 75 12.75 -35.51 -1.23
C SER A 75 11.72 -35.05 -0.19
N THR A 76 11.65 -35.74 0.94
CA THR A 76 10.81 -35.37 2.09
C THR A 76 11.21 -34.00 2.67
N ILE A 77 12.52 -33.77 2.90
CA ILE A 77 13.02 -32.49 3.41
C ILE A 77 12.73 -31.35 2.44
N ILE A 78 12.99 -31.54 1.14
CA ILE A 78 12.69 -30.54 0.12
C ILE A 78 11.19 -30.22 0.11
N SER A 79 10.34 -31.25 0.19
CA SER A 79 8.90 -31.05 0.20
C SER A 79 8.44 -30.19 1.39
N ILE A 80 8.94 -30.49 2.59
CA ILE A 80 8.62 -29.75 3.81
C ILE A 80 9.13 -28.30 3.74
N LEU A 81 10.39 -28.09 3.35
CA LEU A 81 10.96 -26.74 3.24
C LEU A 81 10.25 -25.88 2.19
N SER A 82 9.89 -26.49 1.06
CA SER A 82 9.14 -25.82 -0.01
C SER A 82 7.73 -25.44 0.45
N LEU A 83 7.08 -26.31 1.23
CA LEU A 83 5.77 -26.04 1.80
C LEU A 83 5.81 -24.91 2.84
N ILE A 84 6.83 -24.91 3.72
CA ILE A 84 7.03 -23.83 4.68
C ILE A 84 7.24 -22.50 3.95
N GLY A 85 8.11 -22.49 2.93
CA GLY A 85 8.32 -21.32 2.07
C GLY A 85 7.01 -20.83 1.44
N ALA A 86 6.22 -21.75 0.89
CA ALA A 86 4.93 -21.44 0.29
C ALA A 86 3.99 -20.74 1.28
N VAL A 87 3.86 -21.27 2.49
CA VAL A 87 3.02 -20.72 3.56
C VAL A 87 3.49 -19.33 3.97
N VAL A 88 4.79 -19.13 4.18
CA VAL A 88 5.35 -17.81 4.54
C VAL A 88 5.06 -16.76 3.48
N PHE A 89 5.30 -17.09 2.21
CA PHE A 89 5.01 -16.18 1.10
C PHE A 89 3.52 -15.92 0.93
N PHE A 90 2.67 -16.93 1.16
CA PHE A 90 1.22 -16.79 1.08
C PHE A 90 0.66 -15.87 2.19
N ILE A 91 1.11 -16.06 3.43
CA ILE A 91 0.75 -15.18 4.55
C ILE A 91 1.22 -13.75 4.28
N SER A 92 2.45 -13.60 3.79
CA SER A 92 3.00 -12.27 3.44
C SER A 92 2.19 -11.58 2.35
N TYR A 93 1.78 -12.33 1.31
CA TYR A 93 0.87 -11.82 0.28
C TYR A 93 -0.45 -11.36 0.90
N PHE A 94 -1.06 -12.20 1.72
CA PHE A 94 -2.35 -11.89 2.34
C PHE A 94 -2.28 -10.62 3.20
N LEU A 95 -1.28 -10.53 4.08
CA LEU A 95 -1.06 -9.34 4.90
C LEU A 95 -0.87 -8.08 4.05
N LEU A 96 0.02 -8.11 3.05
CA LEU A 96 0.27 -6.96 2.21
C LEU A 96 -0.95 -6.57 1.38
N SER A 97 -1.73 -7.54 0.88
CA SER A 97 -2.95 -7.30 0.07
C SER A 97 -4.02 -6.48 0.80
N LEU A 98 -3.99 -6.49 2.14
CA LEU A 98 -4.88 -5.69 2.98
C LEU A 98 -4.44 -4.23 3.12
N TYR A 99 -3.33 -3.84 2.51
CA TYR A 99 -2.83 -2.48 2.55
C TYR A 99 -2.70 -1.88 1.16
N ARG A 100 -2.88 -0.56 1.11
CA ARG A 100 -2.77 0.26 -0.08
C ARG A 100 -1.93 1.49 0.25
N LYS A 101 -1.39 2.12 -0.79
CA LYS A 101 -0.53 3.30 -0.68
C LYS A 101 -1.21 4.47 -1.38
N PHE A 102 -1.41 5.54 -0.62
CA PHE A 102 -1.86 6.83 -1.12
C PHE A 102 -0.62 7.71 -1.36
N THR A 103 -0.46 8.16 -2.60
CA THR A 103 0.68 8.96 -3.02
C THR A 103 0.20 10.32 -3.50
N ILE A 104 0.76 11.38 -2.94
CA ILE A 104 0.58 12.75 -3.42
C ILE A 104 1.94 13.21 -3.92
N LYS A 105 2.06 13.37 -5.24
CA LYS A 105 3.28 13.92 -5.84
C LYS A 105 3.20 15.42 -5.88
N THR A 106 4.31 16.07 -5.54
CA THR A 106 4.45 17.52 -5.65
C THR A 106 5.73 17.85 -6.41
N ALA A 107 5.90 19.11 -6.79
CA ALA A 107 7.12 19.53 -7.49
C ALA A 107 8.42 19.38 -6.65
N ARG A 108 8.33 19.15 -5.33
CA ARG A 108 9.51 19.10 -4.44
C ARG A 108 9.56 17.87 -3.54
N ILE A 109 8.42 17.42 -3.03
CA ILE A 109 8.35 16.37 -2.01
C ILE A 109 7.14 15.49 -2.30
N ASP A 110 7.38 14.21 -2.51
CA ASP A 110 6.31 13.23 -2.60
C ASP A 110 5.89 12.79 -1.19
N ILE A 111 4.57 12.77 -0.95
CA ILE A 111 3.99 12.31 0.31
C ILE A 111 3.40 10.93 0.10
N PHE A 112 3.66 10.05 1.05
CA PHE A 112 3.15 8.69 1.04
C PHE A 112 2.43 8.38 2.35
N LEU A 113 1.22 7.85 2.23
CA LEU A 113 0.44 7.32 3.34
C LEU A 113 0.03 5.88 3.01
N GLU A 114 0.50 4.93 3.79
CA GLU A 114 0.04 3.54 3.71
C GLU A 114 -1.17 3.38 4.63
N PHE A 115 -2.20 2.69 4.16
CA PHE A 115 -3.46 2.55 4.88
C PHE A 115 -4.10 1.18 4.59
N SER A 116 -4.95 0.71 5.50
CA SER A 116 -5.69 -0.52 5.29
C SER A 116 -6.73 -0.35 4.18
N SER A 117 -6.88 -1.35 3.31
CA SER A 117 -7.91 -1.41 2.28
C SER A 117 -9.33 -1.24 2.83
N LEU A 118 -9.55 -1.52 4.13
CA LEU A 118 -10.80 -1.27 4.84
C LEU A 118 -11.16 0.22 4.92
N ASP A 119 -10.18 1.11 5.01
CA ASP A 119 -10.37 2.56 5.06
C ASP A 119 -10.42 3.23 3.67
N ASN A 120 -10.43 2.43 2.60
CA ASN A 120 -10.37 2.93 1.22
C ASN A 120 -11.48 3.93 0.89
N HIS A 121 -12.69 3.78 1.45
CA HIS A 121 -13.75 4.76 1.23
C HIS A 121 -13.38 6.15 1.75
N LYS A 122 -12.82 6.25 2.96
CA LYS A 122 -12.41 7.53 3.57
C LYS A 122 -11.29 8.18 2.77
N ILE A 123 -10.32 7.40 2.31
CA ILE A 123 -9.22 7.89 1.47
C ILE A 123 -9.74 8.39 0.11
N LEU A 124 -10.69 7.67 -0.50
CA LEU A 124 -11.29 8.10 -1.77
C LEU A 124 -12.11 9.39 -1.61
N GLU A 125 -12.83 9.56 -0.50
CA GLU A 125 -13.56 10.79 -0.19
C GLU A 125 -12.58 11.97 0.02
N PHE A 126 -11.49 11.74 0.74
CA PHE A 126 -10.43 12.72 0.91
C PHE A 126 -9.78 13.10 -0.43
N LYS A 127 -9.44 12.10 -1.26
CA LYS A 127 -8.90 12.31 -2.60
C LYS A 127 -9.85 13.16 -3.46
N LYS A 128 -11.15 12.85 -3.44
CA LYS A 128 -12.17 13.60 -4.17
C LYS A 128 -12.19 15.07 -3.72
N THR A 129 -12.22 15.31 -2.41
CA THR A 129 -12.20 16.65 -1.82
C THR A 129 -10.94 17.42 -2.22
N LEU A 130 -9.78 16.76 -2.23
CA LEU A 130 -8.51 17.37 -2.61
C LEU A 130 -8.47 17.72 -4.11
N LEU A 131 -8.96 16.83 -4.97
CA LEU A 131 -9.06 17.08 -6.42
C LEU A 131 -10.02 18.23 -6.75
N GLU A 132 -11.17 18.30 -6.09
CA GLU A 132 -12.11 19.42 -6.25
C GLU A 132 -11.46 20.76 -5.92
N ARG A 133 -10.65 20.81 -4.84
CA ARG A 133 -9.89 22.02 -4.51
C ARG A 133 -8.81 22.35 -5.52
N MET A 134 -8.05 21.37 -6.00
CA MET A 134 -7.04 21.59 -7.03
C MET A 134 -7.64 22.17 -8.31
N ASN A 135 -8.77 21.62 -8.77
CA ASN A 135 -9.47 22.11 -9.95
C ASN A 135 -10.00 23.54 -9.76
N SER A 136 -10.44 23.90 -8.55
CA SER A 136 -10.85 25.27 -8.23
C SER A 136 -9.72 26.29 -8.33
N TYR A 137 -8.45 25.89 -8.16
CA TYR A 137 -7.30 26.80 -8.36
C TYR A 137 -6.92 26.93 -9.83
N ASN A 138 -6.98 25.83 -10.58
CA ASN A 138 -6.66 25.85 -12.01
C ASN A 138 -7.70 26.57 -12.87
N SER A 139 -8.91 26.80 -12.34
CA SER A 139 -9.99 27.53 -13.02
C SER A 139 -9.94 29.05 -12.78
N LYS A 140 -8.99 29.56 -11.98
CA LYS A 140 -8.78 30.98 -11.71
C LYS A 140 -7.54 31.48 -12.42
#